data_AF-V5SH90-F1
#
_entry.id   AF-V5SH90-F1
#
_cell.length_a   1.000
_cell.length_b   1.000
_cell.length_c   1.000
_cell.angle_alpha   90.00
_cell.angle_beta   90.00
_cell.angle_gamma   90.00
#
_symmetry.space_group_name_H-M   'P 1'
#
loop_
_entity.id
_entity.type
_entity.pdbx_description
1 polymer ?
#
loop_
_entity_poly.entity_id
_entity_poly.type
_entity_poly.pdbx_seq_one_letter_code
_entity_poly.pdbx_strand_id
1 'polypeptide(L)'
;MTPGWVRLWHWAIAILFVILVFTGVVLTYSSSRFVLMDYGLADTLHQVTGILFSILVVVFAVAAAMTGYWRRYQRRWQNLSARIRRFGGYLVRGVPEAGTEGPSRLELSRGFLILIQQWLSILSLMVLSPLLIVTGLVLFYPELLPEQVAGLGGIWPFALAHYWVGLIGALFLLFHVYIGTIAGFKRMIRGR
;
A
#
# COMPACT_ATOMS: atom_id res chain seq x y z
N MET A 1 9.79 -18.85 5.62
CA MET A 1 8.31 -18.82 5.75
C MET A 1 7.84 -17.49 6.33
N THR A 2 6.57 -17.12 6.16
CA THR A 2 6.00 -15.88 6.72
C THR A 2 5.30 -16.22 8.04
N PRO A 3 5.66 -15.59 9.19
CA PRO A 3 5.07 -15.92 10.48
C PRO A 3 3.55 -15.75 10.52
N GLY A 4 2.85 -16.52 11.35
CA GLY A 4 1.38 -16.46 11.47
C GLY A 4 0.86 -15.08 11.86
N TRP A 5 1.49 -14.45 12.84
CA TRP A 5 1.12 -13.10 13.30
C TRP A 5 1.23 -12.04 12.19
N VAL A 6 2.25 -12.14 11.31
CA VAL A 6 2.41 -11.23 10.17
C VAL A 6 1.28 -11.41 9.16
N ARG A 7 0.82 -12.64 8.95
CA ARG A 7 -0.29 -12.92 8.03
C ARG A 7 -1.60 -12.37 8.59
N LEU A 8 -1.87 -12.59 9.88
CA LEU A 8 -3.04 -12.04 10.56
C LEU A 8 -3.05 -10.51 10.48
N TRP A 9 -1.92 -9.88 10.84
CA TRP A 9 -1.76 -8.43 10.73
C TRP A 9 -2.00 -7.93 9.31
N HIS A 10 -1.42 -8.59 8.31
CA HIS A 10 -1.61 -8.21 6.91
C HIS A 10 -3.07 -8.27 6.48
N TRP A 11 -3.81 -9.33 6.83
CA TRP A 11 -5.23 -9.44 6.49
C TRP A 11 -6.08 -8.40 7.21
N ALA A 12 -5.79 -8.11 8.48
CA ALA A 12 -6.45 -7.02 9.21
C ALA A 12 -6.22 -5.67 8.50
N ILE A 13 -4.97 -5.33 8.18
CA ILE A 13 -4.62 -4.13 7.43
C ILE A 13 -5.31 -4.09 6.05
N ALA A 14 -5.32 -5.21 5.33
CA ALA A 14 -5.93 -5.27 4.00
C ALA A 14 -7.44 -4.97 4.05
N ILE A 15 -8.16 -5.55 5.02
CA ILE A 15 -9.60 -5.30 5.20
C ILE A 15 -9.86 -3.83 5.54
N LEU A 16 -9.11 -3.28 6.50
CA LEU A 16 -9.24 -1.87 6.89
C LEU A 16 -8.93 -0.94 5.73
N PHE A 17 -7.89 -1.25 4.95
CA PHE A 17 -7.51 -0.43 3.81
C PHE A 17 -8.57 -0.44 2.70
N VAL A 18 -9.22 -1.57 2.45
CA VAL A 18 -10.37 -1.65 1.52
C VAL A 18 -11.51 -0.76 2.00
N ILE A 19 -11.84 -0.80 3.30
CA ILE A 19 -12.87 0.06 3.89
C ILE A 19 -12.49 1.53 3.76
N LEU A 20 -11.23 1.90 4.02
CA LEU A 20 -10.73 3.26 3.86
C LEU A 20 -10.83 3.76 2.42
N VAL A 21 -10.44 2.93 1.44
CA VAL A 21 -10.57 3.29 0.02
C VAL A 21 -12.04 3.48 -0.34
N PHE A 22 -12.92 2.56 0.05
CA PHE A 22 -14.35 2.62 -0.26
C PHE A 22 -14.99 3.88 0.35
N THR A 23 -14.80 4.11 1.64
CA THR A 23 -15.32 5.28 2.35
C THR A 23 -14.71 6.58 1.82
N GLY A 24 -13.41 6.61 1.48
CA GLY A 24 -12.77 7.78 0.88
C GLY A 24 -13.34 8.15 -0.50
N VAL A 25 -13.70 7.16 -1.32
CA VAL A 25 -14.42 7.37 -2.58
C VAL A 25 -15.79 7.99 -2.31
N VAL A 26 -16.54 7.50 -1.32
CA VAL A 26 -17.83 8.09 -0.92
C VAL A 26 -17.65 9.54 -0.49
N LEU A 27 -16.70 9.83 0.41
CA LEU A 27 -16.45 11.19 0.89
C LEU A 27 -16.01 12.17 -0.21
N THR A 28 -15.36 11.68 -1.26
CA THR A 28 -14.91 12.51 -2.38
C THR A 28 -16.01 12.78 -3.41
N TYR A 29 -16.81 11.76 -3.74
CA TYR A 29 -17.68 11.79 -4.92
C TYR A 29 -19.18 11.70 -4.61
N SER A 30 -19.58 11.49 -3.36
CA SER A 30 -21.01 11.46 -3.03
C SER A 30 -21.64 12.80 -3.39
N SER A 31 -22.67 12.75 -4.22
CA SER A 31 -23.46 13.92 -4.64
C SER A 31 -24.94 13.57 -4.55
N SER A 32 -25.82 14.57 -4.70
CA SER A 32 -27.27 14.36 -4.70
C SER A 32 -27.77 13.38 -5.77
N ARG A 33 -26.96 13.05 -6.78
CA ARG A 33 -27.28 12.09 -7.85
C ARG A 33 -26.52 10.76 -7.76
N PHE A 34 -25.51 10.66 -6.87
CA PHE A 34 -24.66 9.48 -6.74
C PHE A 34 -24.43 9.18 -5.27
N VAL A 35 -25.19 8.22 -4.73
CA VAL A 35 -25.13 7.80 -3.33
C VAL A 35 -24.82 6.31 -3.29
N LEU A 36 -23.56 5.97 -3.06
CA LEU A 36 -23.13 4.59 -2.81
C LEU A 36 -23.47 4.14 -1.38
N MET A 37 -23.52 5.10 -0.46
CA MET A 37 -23.71 4.90 0.98
C MET A 37 -24.08 6.24 1.63
N ASP A 38 -24.68 6.21 2.82
CA ASP A 38 -24.88 7.39 3.64
C ASP A 38 -23.54 8.08 3.95
N TYR A 39 -23.50 9.41 3.78
CA TYR A 39 -22.28 10.20 3.97
C TYR A 39 -21.81 10.20 5.42
N GLY A 40 -22.73 10.32 6.39
CA GLY A 40 -22.40 10.35 7.81
C GLY A 40 -21.83 9.02 8.30
N LEU A 41 -22.38 7.90 7.82
CA LEU A 41 -21.84 6.58 8.11
C LEU A 41 -20.48 6.37 7.43
N ALA A 42 -20.30 6.82 6.18
CA ALA A 42 -19.02 6.74 5.50
C ALA A 42 -17.93 7.55 6.21
N ASP A 43 -18.26 8.76 6.67
CA ASP A 43 -17.38 9.62 7.45
C ASP A 43 -16.95 8.95 8.77
N THR A 44 -17.93 8.47 9.55
CA THR A 44 -17.67 7.76 10.81
C THR A 44 -16.79 6.53 10.59
N LEU A 45 -17.12 5.71 9.58
CA LEU A 45 -16.34 4.52 9.26
C LEU A 45 -14.93 4.87 8.80
N HIS A 46 -14.76 5.91 7.99
CA HIS A 46 -13.44 6.33 7.50
C HIS A 46 -12.54 6.72 8.67
N GLN A 47 -13.06 7.52 9.60
CA GLN A 47 -12.35 7.98 10.79
C GLN A 47 -11.96 6.82 11.71
N VAL A 48 -12.94 5.99 12.12
CA VAL A 48 -12.69 4.85 13.02
C VAL A 48 -11.72 3.85 12.40
N THR A 49 -11.91 3.53 11.12
CA THR A 49 -11.04 2.60 10.39
C THR A 49 -9.63 3.19 10.23
N GLY A 50 -9.51 4.50 10.01
CA GLY A 50 -8.23 5.21 9.89
C GLY A 50 -7.43 5.17 11.19
N ILE A 51 -8.09 5.36 12.32
CA ILE A 51 -7.48 5.22 13.66
C ILE A 51 -7.00 3.78 13.86
N LEU A 52 -7.85 2.78 13.60
CA LEU A 52 -7.49 1.37 13.78
C LEU A 52 -6.34 0.95 12.86
N PHE A 53 -6.35 1.39 11.59
CA PHE A 53 -5.26 1.18 10.64
C PHE A 53 -3.95 1.79 11.18
N SER A 54 -4.00 3.01 11.69
CA SER A 54 -2.84 3.72 12.26
C SER A 54 -2.23 2.93 13.43
N ILE A 55 -3.08 2.48 14.36
CA ILE A 55 -2.66 1.67 15.51
C ILE A 55 -2.00 0.37 15.04
N LEU A 56 -2.61 -0.35 14.10
CA LEU A 56 -2.05 -1.61 13.62
C LEU A 56 -0.71 -1.43 12.89
N VAL A 57 -0.53 -0.33 12.14
CA VAL A 57 0.77 -0.02 11.51
C VAL A 57 1.84 0.23 12.57
N VAL A 58 1.54 1.00 13.62
CA VAL A 58 2.46 1.27 14.73
C VAL A 58 2.80 -0.01 15.49
N VAL A 59 1.80 -0.82 15.85
CA VAL A 59 1.99 -2.11 16.53
C VAL A 59 2.90 -3.03 15.70
N PHE A 60 2.70 -3.07 14.39
CA PHE A 60 3.58 -3.85 13.51
C PHE A 60 5.00 -3.29 13.47
N ALA A 61 5.18 -1.97 13.38
CA ALA A 61 6.51 -1.37 13.38
C ALA A 61 7.27 -1.70 14.67
N VAL A 62 6.62 -1.58 15.82
CA VAL A 62 7.19 -1.93 17.14
C VAL A 62 7.51 -3.42 17.22
N ALA A 63 6.54 -4.30 16.89
CA ALA A 63 6.74 -5.74 16.92
C ALA A 63 7.85 -6.19 15.95
N ALA A 64 7.92 -5.60 14.75
CA ALA A 64 8.95 -5.90 13.77
C ALA A 64 10.34 -5.44 14.20
N ALA A 65 10.44 -4.33 14.94
CA ALA A 65 11.68 -3.86 15.55
C ALA A 65 12.14 -4.79 16.68
N MET A 66 11.25 -5.10 17.63
CA MET A 66 11.56 -5.98 18.78
C MET A 66 11.95 -7.40 18.36
N THR A 67 11.25 -7.98 17.39
CA THR A 67 11.55 -9.33 16.88
C THR A 67 12.72 -9.36 15.89
N GLY A 68 13.25 -8.20 15.50
CA GLY A 68 14.24 -8.08 14.42
C GLY A 68 13.72 -8.49 13.04
N TYR A 69 12.40 -8.67 12.89
CA TYR A 69 11.75 -8.96 11.61
C TYR A 69 12.00 -7.84 10.59
N TRP A 70 12.23 -6.61 11.05
CA TRP A 70 12.63 -5.47 10.23
C TRP A 70 13.85 -5.75 9.33
N ARG A 71 14.84 -6.51 9.83
CA ARG A 71 16.04 -6.88 9.07
C ARG A 71 15.70 -7.63 7.77
N ARG A 72 14.55 -8.31 7.72
CA ARG A 72 14.06 -8.98 6.50
C ARG A 72 13.66 -7.98 5.42
N TYR A 73 13.08 -6.83 5.79
CA TYR A 73 12.72 -5.77 4.85
C TYR A 73 13.98 -5.09 4.31
N GLN A 74 14.96 -4.80 5.18
CA GLN A 74 16.24 -4.22 4.77
C GLN A 74 16.99 -5.12 3.78
N ARG A 75 17.13 -6.43 4.07
CA ARG A 75 17.76 -7.39 3.13
C ARG A 75 17.01 -7.52 1.81
N ARG A 76 15.68 -7.40 1.84
CA ARG A 76 14.83 -7.42 0.64
C ARG A 76 15.00 -6.17 -0.22
N TRP A 77 15.32 -5.03 0.39
CA TRP A 77 15.57 -3.79 -0.33
C TRP A 77 16.94 -3.77 -1.00
N GLN A 78 17.95 -4.41 -0.39
CA GLN A 78 19.29 -4.52 -0.94
C GLN A 78 19.27 -5.15 -2.35
N ASN A 79 19.87 -4.45 -3.31
CA ASN A 79 19.93 -4.84 -4.72
C ASN A 79 18.59 -5.01 -5.45
N LEU A 80 17.46 -4.60 -4.85
CA LEU A 80 16.14 -4.72 -5.46
C LEU A 80 16.06 -3.91 -6.76
N SER A 81 16.55 -2.67 -6.76
CA SER A 81 16.60 -1.80 -7.95
C SER A 81 17.48 -2.38 -9.06
N ALA A 82 18.63 -2.98 -8.70
CA ALA A 82 19.50 -3.65 -9.66
C ALA A 82 18.82 -4.88 -10.27
N ARG A 83 18.10 -5.68 -9.48
CA ARG A 83 17.34 -6.84 -9.95
C ARG A 83 16.18 -6.45 -10.86
N ILE A 84 15.42 -5.42 -10.50
CA ILE A 84 14.33 -4.88 -11.33
C ILE A 84 14.89 -4.42 -12.69
N ARG A 85 15.98 -3.64 -12.71
CA ARG A 85 16.61 -3.19 -13.95
C ARG A 85 17.12 -4.34 -14.82
N ARG A 86 17.74 -5.36 -14.21
CA ARG A 86 18.22 -6.55 -14.94
C ARG A 86 17.06 -7.34 -15.57
N PHE A 87 16.04 -7.67 -14.79
CA PHE A 87 14.87 -8.42 -15.29
C PHE A 87 14.07 -7.63 -16.32
N GLY A 88 13.87 -6.33 -16.10
CA GLY A 88 13.22 -5.45 -17.08
C GLY A 88 14.03 -5.36 -18.38
N GLY A 89 15.37 -5.29 -18.28
CA GLY A 89 16.27 -5.32 -19.43
C GLY A 89 16.12 -6.58 -20.28
N TYR A 90 16.01 -7.76 -19.65
CA TYR A 90 15.78 -9.02 -20.37
C TYR A 90 14.41 -9.09 -21.07
N LEU A 91 13.38 -8.49 -20.48
CA LEU A 91 12.05 -8.44 -21.10
C LEU A 91 12.02 -7.53 -22.33
N VAL A 92 12.73 -6.40 -22.28
CA VAL A 92 12.77 -5.42 -23.39
C VAL A 92 13.71 -5.87 -24.51
N ARG A 93 14.91 -6.37 -24.18
CA ARG A 93 15.95 -6.72 -25.17
C ARG A 93 15.84 -8.14 -25.70
N GLY A 94 14.94 -8.95 -25.15
CA GLY A 94 14.91 -10.39 -25.38
C GLY A 94 15.91 -11.13 -24.50
N VAL A 95 15.60 -12.39 -24.22
CA VAL A 95 16.52 -13.31 -23.55
C VAL A 95 17.61 -13.65 -24.57
N PRO A 96 18.91 -13.58 -24.22
CA PRO A 96 19.95 -14.13 -25.08
C PRO A 96 19.61 -15.60 -25.38
N GLU A 97 19.67 -16.01 -26.64
CA GLU A 97 19.49 -17.40 -27.08
C GLU A 97 20.64 -18.26 -26.51
N ALA A 98 20.57 -18.60 -25.23
CA ALA A 98 21.41 -19.62 -24.64
C ALA A 98 20.70 -20.95 -24.85
N GLY A 99 21.33 -21.82 -25.65
CA GLY A 99 20.80 -23.09 -26.12
C GLY A 99 20.05 -23.87 -25.04
N THR A 100 18.81 -24.24 -25.36
CA THR A 100 17.96 -25.25 -24.72
C THR A 100 18.07 -25.32 -23.19
N GLU A 101 17.07 -24.75 -22.49
CA GLU A 101 16.83 -24.71 -21.02
C GLU A 101 16.90 -23.32 -20.35
N GLY A 102 16.83 -22.22 -21.11
CA GLY A 102 16.60 -20.88 -20.53
C GLY A 102 15.16 -20.67 -20.03
N PRO A 103 14.93 -19.86 -18.98
CA PRO A 103 13.59 -19.56 -18.48
C PRO A 103 12.75 -18.86 -19.56
N SER A 104 11.51 -19.30 -19.71
CA SER A 104 10.56 -18.75 -20.68
C SER A 104 10.26 -17.27 -20.42
N ARG A 105 9.80 -16.54 -21.46
CA ARG A 105 9.32 -15.14 -21.31
C ARG A 105 8.24 -14.99 -20.24
N LEU A 106 7.41 -16.03 -20.05
CA LEU A 106 6.38 -16.10 -19.02
C LEU A 106 6.99 -16.17 -17.61
N GLU A 107 8.02 -17.01 -17.42
CA GLU A 107 8.72 -17.12 -16.13
C GLU A 107 9.48 -15.86 -15.77
N LEU A 108 10.12 -15.22 -16.75
CA LEU A 108 10.80 -13.93 -16.56
C LEU A 108 9.81 -12.81 -16.20
N SER A 109 8.67 -12.73 -16.89
CA SER A 109 7.60 -11.78 -16.59
C SER A 109 7.07 -11.98 -15.17
N ARG A 110 6.82 -13.23 -14.76
CA ARG A 110 6.39 -13.56 -13.38
C ARG A 110 7.44 -13.15 -12.35
N GLY A 111 8.71 -13.45 -12.60
CA GLY A 111 9.82 -13.04 -11.74
C GLY A 111 9.91 -11.52 -11.57
N PHE A 112 9.77 -10.78 -12.67
CA PHE A 112 9.74 -9.31 -12.64
C PHE A 112 8.56 -8.77 -11.84
N LEU A 113 7.34 -9.28 -12.06
CA LEU A 113 6.15 -8.87 -11.31
C LEU A 113 6.31 -9.11 -9.80
N ILE A 114 6.92 -10.23 -9.39
CA ILE A 114 7.22 -10.50 -7.97
C ILE A 114 8.18 -9.46 -7.39
N LEU A 115 9.19 -9.01 -8.16
CA LEU A 115 10.11 -7.95 -7.72
C LEU A 115 9.39 -6.61 -7.56
N ILE A 116 8.50 -6.27 -8.51
CA ILE A 116 7.66 -5.07 -8.42
C ILE A 116 6.74 -5.15 -7.20
N GLN A 117 6.08 -6.29 -6.96
CA GLN A 117 5.26 -6.52 -5.77
C GLN A 117 6.05 -6.30 -4.48
N GLN A 118 7.28 -6.80 -4.42
CA GLN A 118 8.16 -6.61 -3.27
C GLN A 118 8.52 -5.15 -3.06
N TRP A 119 8.81 -4.41 -4.14
CA TRP A 119 9.10 -2.99 -4.07
C TRP A 119 7.88 -2.18 -3.62
N LEU A 120 6.72 -2.41 -4.25
CA LEU A 120 5.44 -1.79 -3.88
C LEU A 120 5.07 -2.05 -2.42
N SER A 121 5.26 -3.28 -1.93
CA SER A 121 4.95 -3.64 -0.53
C SER A 121 5.85 -2.95 0.49
N ILE A 122 7.11 -2.67 0.13
CA ILE A 122 8.03 -1.92 1.01
C ILE A 122 7.67 -0.44 0.96
N LEU A 123 7.48 0.11 -0.23
CA LEU A 123 7.07 1.51 -0.42
C LEU A 123 5.74 1.81 0.30
N SER A 124 4.78 0.90 0.21
CA SER A 124 3.47 1.08 0.85
C SER A 124 3.59 1.20 2.38
N LEU A 125 4.46 0.39 2.98
CA LEU A 125 4.64 0.39 4.43
C LEU A 125 5.52 1.55 4.92
N MET A 126 6.57 1.91 4.18
CA MET A 126 7.56 2.91 4.60
C MET A 126 7.16 4.34 4.28
N VAL A 127 6.34 4.55 3.23
CA VAL A 127 6.06 5.88 2.70
C VAL A 127 4.56 6.12 2.64
N LEU A 128 3.82 5.28 1.93
CA LEU A 128 2.39 5.50 1.68
C LEU A 128 1.57 5.49 2.99
N SER A 129 1.75 4.46 3.82
CA SER A 129 0.98 4.31 5.07
C SER A 129 1.28 5.46 6.05
N PRO A 130 2.56 5.81 6.32
CA PRO A 130 2.86 6.98 7.15
C PRO A 130 2.28 8.29 6.60
N LEU A 131 2.34 8.53 5.29
CA LEU A 131 1.75 9.73 4.69
C LEU A 131 0.24 9.79 4.88
N LEU A 132 -0.47 8.68 4.64
CA LEU A 132 -1.92 8.59 4.88
C LEU A 132 -2.27 8.82 6.35
N ILE A 133 -1.51 8.23 7.28
CA ILE A 133 -1.71 8.36 8.72
C ILE A 133 -1.52 9.81 9.14
N VAL A 134 -0.39 10.43 8.76
CA VAL A 134 -0.08 11.81 9.17
C VAL A 134 -1.10 12.79 8.60
N THR A 135 -1.38 12.70 7.29
CA THR A 135 -2.35 13.60 6.67
C THR A 135 -3.77 13.38 7.20
N GLY A 136 -4.17 12.13 7.45
CA GLY A 136 -5.47 11.80 8.03
C GLY A 136 -5.64 12.28 9.47
N LEU A 137 -4.62 12.11 10.31
CA LEU A 137 -4.63 12.62 11.70
C LEU A 137 -4.67 14.14 11.76
N VAL A 138 -3.96 14.82 10.85
CA VAL A 138 -4.04 16.28 10.73
C VAL A 138 -5.45 16.74 10.35
N LEU A 139 -6.09 16.06 9.40
CA LEU A 139 -7.48 16.36 9.00
C LEU A 139 -8.50 15.98 10.08
N PHE A 140 -8.17 15.07 10.98
CA PHE A 140 -8.99 14.70 12.13
C PHE A 140 -9.01 15.80 13.21
N TYR A 141 -7.94 16.60 13.31
CA TYR A 141 -7.83 17.73 14.23
C TYR A 141 -7.61 19.06 13.48
N PRO A 142 -8.58 19.50 12.65
CA PRO A 142 -8.41 20.69 11.81
C PRO A 142 -8.25 21.98 12.62
N GLU A 143 -8.71 21.99 13.86
CA GLU A 143 -8.58 23.10 14.82
C GLU A 143 -7.11 23.44 15.16
N LEU A 144 -6.20 22.47 14.98
CA LEU A 144 -4.77 22.66 15.22
C LEU A 144 -4.04 23.28 14.02
N LEU A 145 -4.74 23.45 12.88
CA LEU A 145 -4.16 24.00 11.67
C LEU A 145 -4.17 25.53 11.70
N PRO A 146 -3.14 26.19 11.13
CA PRO A 146 -3.18 27.63 10.88
C PRO A 146 -4.41 27.99 10.03
N GLU A 147 -4.97 29.19 10.22
CA GLU A 147 -6.09 29.66 9.40
C GLU A 147 -5.74 29.68 7.91
N GLN A 148 -4.48 30.01 7.57
CA GLN A 148 -3.99 30.08 6.21
C GLN A 148 -2.59 29.48 6.07
N VAL A 149 -2.35 28.82 4.92
CA VAL A 149 -1.05 28.31 4.49
C VAL A 149 -0.86 28.71 3.03
N ALA A 150 0.19 29.48 2.74
CA ALA A 150 0.49 29.97 1.39
C ALA A 150 -0.70 30.69 0.69
N GLY A 151 -1.49 31.44 1.46
CA GLY A 151 -2.66 32.18 0.96
C GLY A 151 -3.90 31.33 0.69
N LEU A 152 -3.85 30.02 0.96
CA LEU A 152 -5.00 29.12 0.95
C LEU A 152 -5.49 28.87 2.39
N GLY A 153 -6.76 28.51 2.56
CA GLY A 153 -7.26 28.06 3.87
C GLY A 153 -6.43 26.88 4.37
N GLY A 154 -5.96 26.90 5.62
CA GLY A 154 -4.90 26.01 6.08
C GLY A 154 -5.20 24.51 6.01
N ILE A 155 -6.46 24.13 5.90
CA ILE A 155 -6.90 22.73 5.68
C ILE A 155 -6.62 22.23 4.26
N TRP A 156 -6.65 23.12 3.26
CA TRP A 156 -6.63 22.75 1.83
C TRP A 156 -5.39 21.95 1.41
N PRO A 157 -4.15 22.35 1.78
CA PRO A 157 -2.97 21.58 1.40
C PRO A 157 -3.00 20.14 1.94
N PHE A 158 -3.49 19.94 3.17
CA PHE A 158 -3.58 18.62 3.79
C PHE A 158 -4.69 17.78 3.19
N ALA A 159 -5.84 18.38 2.88
CA ALA A 159 -6.95 17.71 2.21
C ALA A 159 -6.52 17.21 0.82
N LEU A 160 -5.85 18.08 0.05
CA LEU A 160 -5.35 17.72 -1.27
C LEU A 160 -4.25 16.65 -1.20
N ALA A 161 -3.33 16.77 -0.25
CA ALA A 161 -2.31 15.75 -0.01
C ALA A 161 -2.93 14.39 0.35
N HIS A 162 -3.88 14.37 1.30
CA HIS A 162 -4.55 13.13 1.70
C HIS A 162 -5.30 12.49 0.53
N TYR A 163 -5.99 13.29 -0.28
CA TYR A 163 -6.66 12.83 -1.49
C TYR A 163 -5.70 12.17 -2.50
N TRP A 164 -4.60 12.83 -2.86
CA TRP A 164 -3.64 12.27 -3.82
C TRP A 164 -2.93 11.04 -3.29
N VAL A 165 -2.52 11.04 -2.03
CA VAL A 165 -1.91 9.87 -1.39
C VAL A 165 -2.93 8.73 -1.30
N GLY A 166 -4.20 9.03 -1.01
CA GLY A 166 -5.31 8.08 -1.03
C GLY A 166 -5.52 7.44 -2.40
N LEU A 167 -5.50 8.25 -3.47
CA LEU A 167 -5.60 7.77 -4.85
C LEU A 167 -4.43 6.85 -5.22
N ILE A 168 -3.19 7.24 -4.90
CA ILE A 168 -2.00 6.40 -5.08
C ILE A 168 -2.16 5.09 -4.30
N GLY A 169 -2.75 5.16 -3.10
CA GLY A 169 -3.04 3.99 -2.28
C GLY A 169 -4.08 3.05 -2.90
N ALA A 170 -5.15 3.58 -3.49
CA ALA A 170 -6.15 2.79 -4.21
C ALA A 170 -5.52 2.08 -5.43
N LEU A 171 -4.66 2.78 -6.18
CA LEU A 171 -3.90 2.17 -7.29
C LEU A 171 -2.95 1.07 -6.78
N PHE A 172 -2.24 1.33 -5.69
CA PHE A 172 -1.40 0.32 -5.04
C PHE A 172 -2.21 -0.94 -4.71
N LEU A 173 -3.38 -0.81 -4.10
CA LEU A 173 -4.25 -1.94 -3.76
C LEU A 173 -4.62 -2.75 -5.00
N LEU A 174 -5.04 -2.08 -6.08
CA LEU A 174 -5.42 -2.73 -7.33
C LEU A 174 -4.26 -3.54 -7.94
N PHE A 175 -3.08 -2.92 -8.09
CA PHE A 175 -1.89 -3.61 -8.60
C PHE A 175 -1.42 -4.72 -7.65
N HIS A 176 -1.48 -4.49 -6.34
CA HIS A 176 -1.06 -5.45 -5.33
C HIS A 176 -1.90 -6.73 -5.40
N VAL A 177 -3.23 -6.59 -5.53
CA VAL A 177 -4.14 -7.73 -5.67
C VAL A 177 -3.90 -8.45 -6.99
N TYR A 178 -3.80 -7.72 -8.11
CA TYR A 178 -3.54 -8.31 -9.43
C TYR A 178 -2.25 -9.13 -9.49
N ILE A 179 -1.13 -8.60 -9.00
CA ILE A 179 0.12 -9.37 -8.98
C ILE A 179 0.04 -10.52 -7.96
N GLY A 180 -0.69 -10.29 -6.86
CA GLY A 180 -1.03 -11.30 -5.87
C GLY A 180 -1.69 -12.54 -6.48
N THR A 181 -2.71 -12.37 -7.32
CA THR A 181 -3.43 -13.49 -7.94
C THR A 181 -2.56 -14.29 -8.90
N ILE A 182 -1.60 -13.65 -9.58
CA ILE A 182 -0.70 -14.31 -10.54
C ILE A 182 0.40 -15.12 -9.83
N ALA A 183 0.99 -14.59 -8.75
CA ALA A 183 2.26 -15.12 -8.25
C ALA A 183 2.45 -15.12 -6.72
N GLY A 184 1.50 -14.63 -5.92
CA GLY A 184 1.74 -14.32 -4.50
C GLY A 184 0.71 -14.84 -3.49
N PHE A 185 -0.52 -15.12 -3.91
CA PHE A 185 -1.67 -15.26 -3.01
C PHE A 185 -1.56 -16.47 -2.07
N LYS A 186 -1.16 -17.64 -2.58
CA LYS A 186 -1.05 -18.89 -1.79
C LYS A 186 -0.12 -18.75 -0.57
N ARG A 187 0.94 -17.96 -0.69
CA ARG A 187 1.92 -17.74 0.38
C ARG A 187 1.35 -16.98 1.58
N MET A 188 0.38 -16.10 1.35
CA MET A 188 -0.28 -15.32 2.42
C MET A 188 -1.38 -16.10 3.12
N ILE A 189 -1.91 -17.16 2.50
CA ILE A 189 -2.89 -18.07 3.12
C ILE A 189 -2.16 -19.21 3.85
N ARG A 190 -1.24 -19.89 3.17
CA ARG A 190 -0.62 -21.14 3.67
C ARG A 190 0.67 -20.90 4.46
N GLY A 191 1.26 -19.71 4.39
CA GLY A 191 2.54 -19.38 5.03
C GLY A 191 3.78 -20.04 4.41
N ARG A 192 3.58 -20.85 3.36
CA ARG A 192 4.59 -21.54 2.55
C ARG A 192 4.43 -21.09 1.10
#